data_AF-A0A963GQD3-F1
#
_entry.id   AF-A0A963GQD3-F1
#
_cell.length_a   1.000
_cell.length_b   1.000
_cell.length_c   1.000
_cell.angle_alpha   90.00
_cell.angle_beta   90.00
_cell.angle_gamma   90.00
#
_symmetry.space_group_name_H-M   'P 1'
#
loop_
_entity.id
_entity.type
_entity.pdbx_description
1 polymer ?
#
loop_
_entity_poly.entity_id
_entity_poly.type
_entity_poly.pdbx_seq_one_letter_code
_entity_poly.pdbx_strand_id
1 'polypeptide(L)'
;MRPQKPFPPGTTERMEQLLKTTRSLDEYRHIQGIYFRAKYGLNAERIADMVGLHVQTVRNLHSAYLRDGEAALHGQGAGGRRQALLSLEEE
;
A
#
# COMPACT_ATOMS: atom_id res chain seq x y z
N MET A 1 16.27 17.90 -6.95
CA MET A 1 15.17 16.92 -6.80
C MET A 1 14.78 16.90 -5.31
N ARG A 2 13.50 17.05 -4.94
CA ARG A 2 13.09 17.10 -3.53
C ARG A 2 13.29 15.73 -2.88
N PRO A 3 13.90 15.62 -1.68
CA PRO A 3 14.03 14.35 -0.98
C PRO A 3 12.64 13.76 -0.70
N GLN A 4 12.52 12.44 -0.84
CA GLN A 4 11.25 11.76 -0.60
C GLN A 4 10.88 11.84 0.89
N LYS A 5 9.61 12.14 1.20
CA LYS A 5 9.12 12.14 2.58
C LYS A 5 9.19 10.72 3.14
N PRO A 6 9.84 10.49 4.30
CA PRO A 6 9.89 9.17 4.92
C PRO A 6 8.50 8.72 5.36
N PHE A 7 8.26 7.42 5.35
CA PHE A 7 7.05 6.86 5.95
C PHE A 7 7.11 6.96 7.49
N PRO A 8 5.94 6.87 8.18
CA PRO A 8 5.90 6.85 9.64
C PRO A 8 6.80 5.76 10.24
N PRO A 9 7.37 5.98 11.44
CA PRO A 9 8.12 4.94 12.15
C PRO A 9 7.23 3.72 12.40
N GLY A 10 7.80 2.51 12.36
CA GLY A 10 7.04 1.26 12.51
C GLY A 10 6.39 0.74 11.22
N THR A 11 6.49 1.47 10.10
CA THR A 11 5.89 1.05 8.82
C THR A 11 6.44 -0.30 8.37
N THR A 12 7.75 -0.54 8.51
CA THR A 12 8.39 -1.79 8.05
C THR A 12 7.81 -3.00 8.78
N GLU A 13 7.81 -2.97 10.11
CA GLU A 13 7.30 -4.03 10.98
C GLU A 13 5.82 -4.29 10.72
N ARG A 14 5.06 -3.21 10.52
CA ARG A 14 3.64 -3.31 10.23
C ARG A 14 3.35 -3.95 8.87
N MET A 15 4.09 -3.58 7.82
CA MET A 15 3.94 -4.22 6.51
C MET A 15 4.37 -5.70 6.56
N GLU A 16 5.40 -6.06 7.34
CA GLU A 16 5.80 -7.47 7.52
C GLU A 16 4.70 -8.30 8.18
N GLN A 17 3.95 -7.73 9.12
CA GLN A 17 2.78 -8.39 9.71
C GLN A 17 1.67 -8.58 8.67
N LEU A 18 1.35 -7.54 7.89
CA LEU A 18 0.29 -7.61 6.89
C LEU A 18 0.61 -8.57 5.74
N LEU A 19 1.89 -8.67 5.32
CA LEU A 19 2.31 -9.65 4.31
C LEU A 19 2.07 -11.11 4.73
N LYS A 20 2.05 -11.39 6.04
CA LYS A 20 1.80 -12.74 6.56
C LYS A 20 0.32 -13.08 6.64
N THR A 21 -0.56 -12.07 6.72
CA THR A 21 -1.99 -12.26 6.99
C THR A 21 -2.88 -11.99 5.78
N THR A 22 -2.46 -11.13 4.85
CA THR A 22 -3.26 -10.78 3.68
C THR A 22 -3.49 -12.00 2.77
N ARG A 23 -4.71 -12.11 2.25
CA ARG A 23 -5.13 -13.16 1.31
C ARG A 23 -5.42 -12.62 -0.10
N SER A 24 -5.45 -11.30 -0.26
CA SER A 24 -5.70 -10.65 -1.54
C SER A 24 -4.38 -10.40 -2.26
N LEU A 25 -4.27 -10.85 -3.50
CA LEU A 25 -3.08 -10.62 -4.32
C LEU A 25 -2.87 -9.11 -4.59
N ASP A 26 -3.94 -8.34 -4.74
CA ASP A 26 -3.87 -6.90 -4.97
C ASP A 26 -3.33 -6.17 -3.72
N GLU A 27 -3.90 -6.47 -2.55
CA GLU A 27 -3.40 -5.93 -1.28
C GLU A 27 -1.96 -6.38 -1.03
N TYR A 28 -1.62 -7.64 -1.32
CA TYR A 28 -0.26 -8.16 -1.18
C TYR A 28 0.74 -7.32 -1.98
N ARG A 29 0.43 -6.99 -3.24
CA ARG A 29 1.28 -6.13 -4.09
C ARG A 29 1.35 -4.69 -3.55
N HIS A 30 0.26 -4.13 -3.04
CA HIS A 30 0.28 -2.81 -2.39
C HIS A 30 1.16 -2.81 -1.13
N ILE A 31 0.99 -3.81 -0.26
CA ILE A 31 1.79 -3.95 0.96
C ILE A 31 3.27 -4.10 0.60
N GLN A 32 3.61 -4.94 -0.39
CA GLN A 32 4.99 -5.05 -0.91
C GLN A 32 5.53 -3.70 -1.41
N GLY A 33 4.70 -2.93 -2.11
CA GLY A 33 5.07 -1.61 -2.63
C GLY A 33 5.43 -0.59 -1.55
N ILE A 34 4.75 -0.64 -0.40
CA ILE A 34 5.10 0.18 0.78
C ILE A 34 6.35 -0.39 1.48
N TYR A 35 6.36 -1.69 1.72
CA TYR A 35 7.45 -2.40 2.40
C TYR A 35 8.80 -2.18 1.74
N PHE A 36 8.88 -2.30 0.40
CA PHE A 36 10.14 -2.15 -0.32
C PHE A 36 10.71 -0.75 -0.23
N ARG A 37 9.86 0.28 -0.25
CA ARG A 37 10.30 1.66 -0.03
C ARG A 37 10.69 1.90 1.42
N ALA A 38 9.91 1.41 2.38
CA ALA A 38 10.15 1.61 3.81
C ALA A 38 11.46 0.95 4.28
N LYS A 39 11.69 -0.31 3.87
CA LYS A 39 12.83 -1.11 4.33
C LYS A 39 14.11 -0.90 3.53
N TYR A 40 13.99 -0.76 2.20
CA TYR A 40 15.15 -0.74 1.30
C TYR A 40 15.35 0.60 0.58
N GLY A 41 14.46 1.59 0.78
CA GLY A 41 14.59 2.90 0.14
C GLY A 41 14.47 2.87 -1.40
N LEU A 42 13.86 1.83 -1.97
CA LEU A 42 13.72 1.69 -3.42
C LEU A 42 12.82 2.78 -4.02
N ASN A 43 13.12 3.17 -5.26
CA ASN A 43 12.32 4.13 -6.00
C ASN A 43 11.05 3.47 -6.57
N ALA A 44 10.07 4.30 -6.95
CA ALA A 44 8.78 3.81 -7.42
C ALA A 44 8.87 2.96 -8.71
N GLU A 45 9.83 3.24 -9.59
CA GLU A 45 10.04 2.51 -10.84
C GLU A 45 10.49 1.07 -10.56
N ARG A 46 11.55 0.90 -9.77
CA ARG A 46 12.02 -0.44 -9.37
C ARG A 46 10.97 -1.22 -8.61
N ILE A 47 10.24 -0.55 -7.73
CA ILE A 47 9.17 -1.20 -6.98
C ILE A 47 8.09 -1.70 -7.94
N ALA A 48 7.65 -0.87 -8.88
CA ALA A 48 6.63 -1.22 -9.86
C ALA A 48 6.98 -2.50 -10.64
N ASP A 49 8.22 -2.57 -11.14
CA ASP A 49 8.74 -3.75 -11.84
C ASP A 49 8.77 -4.99 -10.94
N MET A 50 9.18 -4.85 -9.67
CA MET A 50 9.26 -5.96 -8.72
C MET A 50 7.89 -6.51 -8.31
N VAL A 51 6.88 -5.64 -8.11
CA VAL A 51 5.56 -6.07 -7.63
C VAL A 51 4.55 -6.33 -8.76
N GLY A 52 4.90 -5.98 -10.01
CA GLY A 52 4.01 -6.09 -11.16
C GLY A 52 2.86 -5.08 -11.14
N LEU A 53 3.13 -3.84 -10.70
CA LEU A 53 2.18 -2.72 -10.74
C LEU A 53 2.66 -1.67 -11.74
N HIS A 54 1.75 -0.78 -12.15
CA HIS A 54 2.15 0.40 -12.93
C HIS A 54 2.86 1.42 -12.02
N VAL A 55 3.89 2.12 -12.53
CA VAL A 55 4.67 3.10 -11.76
C VAL A 55 3.78 4.18 -11.15
N GLN A 56 2.76 4.64 -11.88
CA GLN A 56 1.80 5.63 -11.36
C GLN A 56 0.98 5.09 -10.19
N THR A 57 0.62 3.80 -10.20
CA THR A 57 -0.09 3.15 -9.09
C THR A 57 0.77 3.16 -7.84
N VAL A 58 2.07 2.85 -7.96
CA VAL A 58 3.01 2.89 -6.83
C VAL A 58 3.16 4.31 -6.28
N ARG A 59 3.30 5.32 -7.14
CA ARG A 59 3.38 6.73 -6.72
C ARG A 59 2.11 7.20 -6.00
N ASN A 60 0.93 6.83 -6.52
CA ASN A 60 -0.35 7.14 -5.91
C ASN A 60 -0.50 6.44 -4.55
N LEU A 61 -0.14 5.16 -4.48
CA LEU A 61 -0.15 4.37 -3.25
C LEU A 61 0.74 4.97 -2.18
N HIS A 62 1.98 5.35 -2.52
CA HIS A 62 2.91 6.00 -1.59
C HIS A 62 2.36 7.33 -1.07
N SER A 63 1.72 8.10 -1.95
CA SER A 63 1.12 9.38 -1.59
C SER A 63 -0.10 9.21 -0.69
N ALA A 64 -0.97 8.25 -1.02
CA ALA A 64 -2.14 7.89 -0.22
C ALA A 64 -1.72 7.35 1.15
N TYR A 65 -0.72 6.48 1.23
CA TYR A 65 -0.25 5.95 2.51
C TYR A 65 0.34 7.04 3.42
N LEU A 66 1.04 8.03 2.85
CA LEU A 66 1.55 9.17 3.61
C LEU A 66 0.44 10.09 4.17
N ARG A 67 -0.78 10.01 3.64
CA ARG A 67 -1.93 10.83 4.03
C ARG A 67 -2.91 10.05 4.92
N ASP A 68 -3.20 8.81 4.53
CA ASP A 68 -4.32 8.00 5.02
C ASP A 68 -3.83 6.72 5.74
N GLY A 69 -2.51 6.44 5.75
CA GLY A 69 -1.94 5.26 6.38
C GLY A 69 -2.37 3.94 5.72
N GLU A 70 -2.63 2.91 6.54
CA GLU A 70 -3.03 1.58 6.07
C GLU A 70 -4.32 1.56 5.27
N ALA A 71 -5.20 2.56 5.41
CA ALA A 71 -6.40 2.68 4.58
C ALA A 71 -6.10 2.76 3.07
N ALA A 72 -4.88 3.17 2.69
CA ALA A 72 -4.43 3.20 1.31
C ALA A 72 -4.20 1.80 0.71
N LEU A 73 -4.03 0.76 1.53
CA LEU A 73 -3.71 -0.60 1.08
C LEU A 73 -4.93 -1.34 0.52
N HIS A 74 -6.12 -1.02 1.05
CA HIS A 74 -7.37 -1.73 0.75
C HIS A 74 -8.02 -1.33 -0.56
N GLY A 75 -7.38 -0.48 -1.37
CA GLY A 75 -7.88 -0.03 -2.66
C GLY A 75 -9.23 0.66 -2.53
N GLN A 76 -9.27 1.99 -2.72
CA GLN A 76 -10.51 2.58 -3.22
C GLN A 76 -10.69 2.04 -4.64
N GLY A 77 -11.33 0.86 -4.76
CA GLY A 77 -11.79 0.35 -6.04
C GLY A 77 -12.53 1.47 -6.75
N ALA A 78 -12.49 1.49 -8.08
CA ALA A 78 -13.12 2.50 -8.93
C ALA A 78 -14.67 2.62 -8.78
N GLY A 79 -15.25 2.14 -7.68
CA GLY A 79 -16.64 2.28 -7.26
C GLY A 79 -16.73 2.57 -5.76
N GLY A 80 -16.15 3.69 -5.30
CA GLY A 80 -16.15 4.19 -3.91
C GLY A 80 -17.53 4.44 -3.26
N ARG A 81 -18.61 3.85 -3.78
CA ARG A 81 -19.94 3.84 -3.18
C ARG A 81 -20.42 2.45 -2.73
N ARG A 82 -19.76 1.34 -3.11
CA ARG A 82 -20.33 -0.01 -2.86
C ARG A 82 -19.72 -0.77 -1.67
N GLN A 83 -18.54 -0.39 -1.19
CA GLN A 83 -17.86 -1.09 -0.07
C GLN A 83 -18.11 -0.44 1.30
N ALA A 84 -18.78 0.72 1.37
CA ALA A 84 -19.12 1.38 2.64
C ALA A 84 -20.26 0.70 3.43
N LEU A 85 -20.83 -0.40 2.92
CA LEU A 85 -21.92 -1.15 3.55
C LEU A 85 -21.51 -2.54 4.06
N LEU A 86 -20.23 -2.94 3.95
CA LEU A 86 -19.75 -4.25 4.43
C LEU A 86 -19.12 -4.22 5.82
N SER A 87 -19.26 -3.10 6.55
CA SER A 87 -18.88 -3.01 7.96
C SER A 87 -20.10 -3.10 8.88
N LEU A 88 -20.95 -4.11 8.67
CA LEU A 88 -22.00 -4.58 9.59
C LEU A 88 -22.50 -5.92 9.03
N GLU A 89 -22.65 -6.93 9.89
CA GLU A 89 -23.17 -8.29 9.60
C GLU A 89 -22.10 -9.22 8.93
N GLU A 90 -21.72 -10.40 9.41
CA GLU A 90 -22.29 -11.41 10.32
C GLU A 90 -21.14 -12.32 10.83
N GLU A 91 -21.25 -12.82 12.07
CA GLU A 91 -20.81 -14.17 12.45
C GLU A 91 -22.05 -15.02 12.69
#